data_AF-A0A6J5UBV7-F1
#
_entry.id   AF-A0A6J5UBV7-F1
#
_cell.length_a   1.000
_cell.length_b   1.000
_cell.length_c   1.000
_cell.angle_alpha   90.00
_cell.angle_beta   90.00
_cell.angle_gamma   90.00
#
_symmetry.space_group_name_H-M   'P 1'
#
loop_
_entity.id
_entity.type
_entity.pdbx_description
1 polymer ?
#
loop_
_entity_poly.entity_id
_entity_poly.type
_entity_poly.pdbx_seq_one_letter_code
_entity_poly.pdbx_strand_id
1 'polypeptide(L)'
;MGTEGIDGCKTTSNDVFEVQRTLGIEAARNCIIGEIKSTMKSHGMSIDDRHMIFIGDVMTYMGEVLGFTRFGAKKMEKGVLALASFEMLFCLMVV
;
A
#
# COMPACT_ATOMS: atom_id res chain seq x y z
N MET A 1 3.90 20.42 9.28
CA MET A 1 4.70 19.97 10.45
C MET A 1 5.31 21.12 11.26
N GLY A 2 5.66 22.28 10.67
CA GLY A 2 6.42 23.34 11.36
C GLY A 2 5.62 24.58 11.80
N THR A 3 4.29 24.50 11.92
CA THR A 3 3.45 25.63 12.34
C THR A 3 3.17 25.54 13.85
N GLU A 4 3.24 26.67 14.55
CA GLU A 4 2.97 26.74 15.99
C GLU A 4 1.55 26.24 16.32
N GLY A 5 1.45 25.32 17.28
CA GLY A 5 0.17 24.72 17.72
C GLY A 5 -0.21 23.40 17.05
N ILE A 6 0.59 22.87 16.10
CA ILE A 6 0.33 21.58 15.44
C ILE A 6 1.31 20.51 15.95
N ASP A 7 0.79 19.41 16.51
CA ASP A 7 1.58 18.25 16.93
C ASP A 7 1.95 17.36 15.73
N GLY A 8 3.09 17.66 15.11
CA GLY A 8 3.59 16.91 13.95
C GLY A 8 3.90 15.43 14.20
N CYS A 9 3.98 15.00 15.47
CA CYS A 9 4.20 13.58 15.80
C CYS A 9 2.92 12.73 15.67
N LYS A 10 1.74 13.37 15.63
CA LYS A 10 0.45 12.67 15.56
C LYS A 10 -0.30 12.90 14.24
N THR A 11 0.22 13.76 13.38
CA THR A 11 -0.40 14.01 12.07
C THR A 11 -0.18 12.83 11.14
N THR A 12 -1.28 12.27 10.64
CA THR A 12 -1.31 11.28 9.57
C THR A 12 -1.85 11.92 8.30
N SER A 13 -1.38 11.45 7.14
CA SER A 13 -1.90 11.86 5.83
C SER A 13 -2.48 10.65 5.12
N ASN A 14 -3.45 10.88 4.24
CA ASN A 14 -4.03 9.85 3.38
C ASN A 14 -3.18 9.56 2.14
N ASP A 15 -2.28 10.48 1.77
CA ASP A 15 -1.39 10.31 0.62
C ASP A 15 -0.11 9.57 1.00
N VAL A 16 -0.03 8.30 0.62
CA VAL A 16 1.10 7.42 0.93
C VAL A 16 2.39 7.86 0.20
N PHE A 17 2.29 8.47 -1.00
CA PHE A 17 3.46 8.93 -1.75
C PHE A 17 4.07 10.19 -1.11
N GLU A 18 3.23 11.08 -0.59
CA GLU A 18 3.68 12.24 0.19
C GLU A 18 4.37 11.81 1.48
N VAL A 19 3.79 10.83 2.19
CA VAL A 19 4.38 10.24 3.41
C VAL A 19 5.73 9.60 3.08
N GLN A 20 5.83 8.84 1.99
CA GLN A 20 7.11 8.27 1.56
C GLN A 20 8.16 9.34 1.32
N ARG A 21 7.80 10.45 0.66
CA ARG A 21 8.74 11.53 0.31
C ARG A 21 9.20 12.35 1.52
N THR A 22 8.34 12.50 2.53
CA THR A 22 8.59 13.37 3.69
C THR A 22 9.13 12.61 4.90
N LEU A 23 8.58 11.42 5.19
CA LEU A 23 8.88 10.61 6.37
C LEU A 23 9.65 9.32 6.05
N GLY A 24 9.66 8.88 4.79
CA GLY A 24 10.39 7.70 4.32
C GLY A 24 9.53 6.44 4.18
N ILE A 25 10.18 5.35 3.77
CA ILE A 25 9.50 4.11 3.36
C ILE A 25 8.83 3.36 4.53
N GLU A 26 9.42 3.39 5.72
CA GLU A 26 8.86 2.75 6.92
C GLU A 26 7.60 3.47 7.44
N ALA A 27 7.58 4.80 7.32
CA ALA A 27 6.39 5.58 7.63
C ALA A 27 5.26 5.27 6.65
N ALA A 28 5.59 5.13 5.35
CA ALA A 28 4.63 4.74 4.33
C ALA A 28 4.07 3.33 4.57
N ARG A 29 4.92 2.36 4.96
CA ARG A 29 4.51 1.00 5.35
C ARG A 29 3.46 1.01 6.46
N ASN A 30 3.72 1.73 7.55
CA ASN A 30 2.77 1.85 8.66
C ASN A 30 1.48 2.57 8.26
N CYS A 31 1.58 3.58 7.41
CA CYS A 31 0.42 4.29 6.85
C CYS A 31 -0.49 3.34 6.07
N ILE A 32 0.08 2.50 5.19
CA ILE A 32 -0.66 1.51 4.40
C ILE A 32 -1.38 0.50 5.31
N ILE A 33 -0.69 -0.04 6.31
CA ILE A 33 -1.28 -1.01 7.25
C ILE A 33 -2.47 -0.38 7.99
N GLY A 34 -2.33 0.88 8.44
CA GLY A 34 -3.40 1.63 9.10
C GLY A 34 -4.63 1.85 8.21
N GLU A 35 -4.42 2.25 6.96
CA GLU A 35 -5.49 2.50 6.00
C GLU A 35 -6.24 1.22 5.63
N ILE A 36 -5.52 0.12 5.40
CA ILE A 36 -6.13 -1.20 5.15
C ILE A 36 -6.97 -1.62 6.35
N LYS A 37 -6.45 -1.47 7.57
CA LYS A 37 -7.18 -1.81 8.79
C LYS A 37 -8.45 -0.97 8.96
N SER A 38 -8.38 0.33 8.69
CA SER A 38 -9.53 1.25 8.73
C SER A 38 -10.59 0.87 7.70
N THR A 39 -10.16 0.56 6.47
CA THR A 39 -11.06 0.15 5.38
C THR A 39 -11.71 -1.20 5.67
N MET A 40 -10.95 -2.20 6.13
CA MET A 40 -11.49 -3.53 6.45
C MET A 40 -12.46 -3.49 7.62
N LYS A 41 -12.17 -2.68 8.64
CA LYS A 41 -13.10 -2.42 9.75
C LYS A 41 -14.40 -1.78 9.27
N SER A 42 -14.33 -0.88 8.30
CA SER A 42 -15.51 -0.24 7.70
C SER A 42 -16.39 -1.22 6.92
N HIS A 43 -15.78 -2.26 6.33
CA HIS A 43 -16.50 -3.32 5.61
C HIS A 43 -16.94 -4.49 6.52
N GLY A 44 -16.65 -4.43 7.82
CA GLY A 44 -17.02 -5.48 8.77
C GLY A 44 -16.25 -6.80 8.61
N MET A 45 -15.14 -6.79 7.86
CA MET A 45 -14.30 -7.97 7.66
C MET A 45 -13.23 -8.06 8.76
N SER A 46 -13.19 -9.18 9.47
CA SER A 46 -12.16 -9.47 10.47
C SER A 46 -11.03 -10.26 9.81
N ILE A 47 -9.97 -9.54 9.40
CA ILE A 47 -8.73 -10.11 8.88
C ILE A 47 -7.68 -10.06 9.99
N ASP A 48 -6.88 -11.11 10.12
CA ASP A 48 -5.78 -11.18 11.09
C ASP A 48 -4.65 -10.19 10.75
N ASP A 49 -4.08 -9.55 11.77
CA ASP A 49 -3.03 -8.52 11.62
C ASP A 49 -1.82 -9.01 10.81
N ARG A 50 -1.51 -10.33 10.80
CA ARG A 50 -0.39 -10.89 10.03
C ARG A 50 -0.54 -10.67 8.52
N HIS A 51 -1.77 -10.74 8.00
CA HIS A 51 -2.01 -10.54 6.57
C HIS A 51 -1.81 -9.07 6.18
N MET A 52 -2.22 -8.15 7.05
CA MET A 52 -2.02 -6.71 6.82
C MET A 52 -0.54 -6.36 6.81
N ILE A 53 0.24 -6.91 7.76
CA ILE A 53 1.69 -6.72 7.84
C ILE A 53 2.37 -7.27 6.59
N PHE A 54 2.00 -8.49 6.15
CA PHE A 54 2.56 -9.10 4.95
C PHE A 54 2.29 -8.27 3.69
N ILE A 55 1.07 -7.75 3.53
CA ILE A 55 0.73 -6.86 2.41
C ILE A 55 1.58 -5.58 2.44
N GLY A 56 1.74 -4.98 3.62
CA GLY A 56 2.63 -3.82 3.80
C GLY A 56 4.06 -4.12 3.35
N ASP A 57 4.62 -5.24 3.77
CA ASP A 57 5.98 -5.67 3.40
C ASP A 57 6.14 -5.90 1.90
N VAL A 58 5.16 -6.58 1.27
CA VAL A 58 5.16 -6.83 -0.19
C VAL A 58 5.02 -5.53 -0.98
N MET A 59 4.38 -4.50 -0.44
CA MET A 59 4.27 -3.21 -1.13
C MET A 59 5.53 -2.32 -1.00
N THR A 60 6.38 -2.55 0.01
CA THR A 60 7.51 -1.67 0.33
C THR A 60 8.90 -2.31 0.23
N TYR A 61 9.02 -3.63 -0.06
CA TYR A 61 10.31 -4.33 -0.07
C TYR A 61 11.36 -3.78 -1.07
N MET A 62 10.93 -3.09 -2.12
CA MET A 62 11.82 -2.53 -3.16
C MET A 62 12.40 -1.14 -2.78
N GLY A 63 12.09 -0.63 -1.58
CA GLY A 63 12.54 0.69 -1.14
C GLY A 63 11.70 1.86 -1.70
N GLU A 64 10.62 1.56 -2.41
CA GLU A 64 9.62 2.51 -2.87
C GLU A 64 8.23 1.88 -2.70
N VAL A 65 7.19 2.71 -2.54
CA VAL A 65 5.81 2.22 -2.46
C VAL A 65 5.35 1.81 -3.85
N LEU A 66 5.19 0.51 -4.04
CA LEU A 66 4.66 -0.07 -5.26
C LEU A 66 3.19 -0.45 -5.04
N GLY A 67 2.29 0.25 -5.73
CA GLY A 67 0.86 -0.07 -5.68
C GLY A 67 0.53 -1.36 -6.44
N PHE A 68 -0.60 -2.00 -6.08
CA PHE A 68 -1.22 -3.11 -6.82
C PHE A 68 -1.83 -2.66 -8.17
N THR A 69 -1.06 -1.94 -8.98
CA THR A 69 -1.46 -1.45 -10.29
C THR A 69 -0.53 -1.99 -11.36
N ARG A 70 -1.00 -2.03 -12.62
CA ARG A 70 -0.23 -2.52 -13.79
C ARG A 70 1.18 -1.93 -13.92
N PHE A 71 1.41 -0.73 -13.39
CA PHE A 71 2.72 -0.07 -13.40
C PHE A 71 3.63 -0.53 -12.25
N GLY A 72 3.08 -0.82 -11.07
CA GLY A 72 3.81 -1.39 -9.93
C GLY A 72 4.16 -2.87 -10.13
N ALA A 73 3.25 -3.65 -10.71
CA ALA A 73 3.46 -5.07 -11.03
C ALA A 73 4.60 -5.29 -12.03
N LYS A 74 4.80 -4.38 -12.99
CA LYS A 74 5.95 -4.41 -13.91
C LYS A 74 7.30 -4.23 -13.22
N LYS A 75 7.33 -3.61 -12.04
CA LYS A 75 8.56 -3.34 -11.28
C LYS A 75 8.83 -4.43 -10.23
N MET A 76 7.79 -5.12 -9.76
CA MET A 76 7.91 -6.17 -8.75
C MET A 76 8.39 -7.53 -9.28
N GLU A 77 8.07 -7.94 -10.51
CA GLU A 77 8.30 -9.35 -10.90
C GLU A 77 8.98 -9.60 -12.25
N LYS A 78 9.92 -10.56 -12.22
CA LYS A 78 10.67 -11.12 -13.34
C LYS A 78 9.90 -12.31 -13.92
N GLY A 79 9.04 -12.08 -14.91
CA GLY A 79 8.48 -13.20 -15.67
C GLY A 79 7.31 -12.84 -16.59
N VAL A 80 7.45 -13.13 -17.89
CA VAL A 80 6.40 -12.94 -18.91
C VAL A 80 5.16 -13.81 -18.64
N LEU A 81 5.32 -14.93 -17.92
CA LEU A 81 4.23 -15.84 -17.54
C LEU A 81 3.27 -15.28 -16.47
N ALA A 82 3.79 -14.58 -15.45
CA ALA A 82 2.96 -13.96 -14.42
C ALA A 82 2.14 -12.78 -14.96
N LEU A 83 2.71 -12.03 -15.92
CA LEU A 83 2.00 -10.96 -16.65
C LEU A 83 0.80 -11.50 -17.45
N ALA A 84 0.96 -12.65 -18.10
CA ALA A 84 -0.12 -13.25 -18.89
C ALA A 84 -1.30 -13.73 -18.02
N SER A 85 -1.02 -14.30 -16.84
CA SER A 85 -2.08 -14.72 -15.91
C SER A 85 -2.82 -13.54 -15.27
N PHE A 86 -2.15 -12.42 -15.00
CA PHE A 86 -2.79 -11.26 -14.35
C PHE A 86 -3.68 -10.45 -15.31
N GLU A 87 -3.27 -10.28 -16.57
CA GLU A 87 -4.10 -9.62 -17.61
C GLU A 87 -5.39 -10.41 -17.89
N MET A 88 -5.36 -11.74 -17.87
CA MET A 88 -6.58 -12.54 -18.02
C MET A 88 -7.52 -12.46 -16.81
N LEU A 89 -6.97 -12.42 -15.59
CA LEU A 89 -7.80 -12.41 -14.37
C LEU A 89 -8.64 -11.13 -14.24
N PHE A 90 -8.10 -9.98 -14.71
CA PHE A 90 -8.80 -8.70 -14.61
C PHE A 90 -9.79 -8.45 -15.78
N CYS A 91 -9.54 -9.05 -16.95
CA CYS A 91 -10.43 -8.88 -18.10
C CYS A 91 -11.78 -9.62 -17.93
N LEU A 92 -11.81 -10.75 -17.19
CA LEU A 92 -13.03 -11.56 -17.03
C LEU A 92 -14.05 -10.97 -16.03
N MET A 93 -13.68 -9.98 -15.21
CA MET A 93 -14.63 -9.31 -14.31
C MET A 93 -15.33 -8.08 -14.92
N VAL A 94 -15.08 -7.77 -16.20
CA VAL A 94 -15.78 -6.69 -16.94
C VAL A 94 -16.29 -7.19 -18.31
N VAL A 95 -17.00 -8.32 -18.31
CA VAL A 95 -17.99 -8.68 -19.35
C VAL A 95 -19.25 -9.20 -18.66
#